data_AF-A0A947ZFJ7-F1
#
_entry.id   AF-A0A947ZFJ7-F1
#
_cell.length_a   1.000
_cell.length_b   1.000
_cell.length_c   1.000
_cell.angle_alpha   90.00
_cell.angle_beta   90.00
_cell.angle_gamma   90.00
#
_symmetry.space_group_name_H-M   'P 1'
#
loop_
_entity.id
_entity.type
_entity.pdbx_description
1 polymer ?
#
loop_
_entity_poly.entity_id
_entity_poly.type
_entity_poly.pdbx_seq_one_letter_code
_entity_poly.pdbx_strand_id
1 'polypeptide(L)'
;PPCLHSVEISERAYIFESDGCELHVPWKSIKSIDREGPFIVLRIERGSPKSVPIRAFENLAHLEEWGKEIEGRTGGKVSIEMDEIEWAKQAKIVAASGEDTEEDEPEKPSALTYLIRLILLVGLVCAAMVMVISRAVTNGTHEGDLTNLENKQLSQVAIEAHVAKIAKKRLNVPFSVLIFSPPSNSIPSHIAKHEEGVPGLVFNVDCAVAYEHLLALQTELSPKGYQPFISSKEGNPCSKVVLTILKAKEPYDVLRFQETNGTNSGIQTSDVIKKVKKWNKEYGAVVTSVNSTSLELHFNKIPTDLISFSKELNTFCPDMGEFCLDTPKDLKEHFMSTKYLYIWWD
;
A
#
# COMPACT_ATOMS: atom_id res chain seq x y z
N PRO A 1 5.73 -5.63 -60.70
CA PRO A 1 6.92 -6.16 -60.01
C PRO A 1 8.00 -5.07 -59.80
N PRO A 2 8.73 -5.08 -58.67
CA PRO A 2 8.58 -5.90 -57.46
C PRO A 2 8.20 -5.03 -56.23
N CYS A 3 7.56 -5.46 -55.14
CA CYS A 3 6.91 -6.68 -54.65
C CYS A 3 5.92 -6.18 -53.57
N LEU A 4 4.66 -6.65 -53.47
CA LEU A 4 4.22 -7.69 -52.50
C LEU A 4 5.08 -7.69 -51.20
N HIS A 5 4.51 -7.62 -50.00
CA HIS A 5 3.64 -8.64 -49.41
C HIS A 5 2.79 -8.07 -48.25
N SER A 6 1.61 -8.68 -48.09
CA SER A 6 0.88 -8.95 -46.84
C SER A 6 0.77 -7.85 -45.76
N VAL A 7 -0.47 -7.39 -45.53
CA VAL A 7 -0.88 -6.96 -44.18
C VAL A 7 -0.90 -8.23 -43.33
N GLU A 8 0.17 -8.43 -42.58
CA GLU A 8 0.30 -9.50 -41.61
C GLU A 8 -0.61 -9.18 -40.42
N ILE A 9 -1.53 -10.11 -40.14
CA ILE A 9 -2.30 -10.17 -38.91
C ILE A 9 -1.26 -10.30 -37.78
N SER A 10 -1.09 -9.28 -36.93
CA SER A 10 -0.27 -9.41 -35.72
C SER A 10 -1.13 -9.19 -34.48
N GLU A 11 -1.61 -10.34 -34.01
CA GLU A 11 -1.73 -10.76 -32.61
C GLU A 11 -1.81 -9.63 -31.56
N ARG A 12 -3.04 -9.34 -31.13
CA ARG A 12 -3.32 -8.53 -29.94
C ARG A 12 -3.39 -9.44 -28.72
N ALA A 13 -2.61 -9.17 -27.69
CA ALA A 13 -2.82 -9.72 -26.35
C ALA A 13 -3.53 -8.67 -25.47
N TYR A 14 -4.44 -9.14 -24.62
CA TYR A 14 -5.15 -8.32 -23.63
C TYR A 14 -4.63 -8.67 -22.23
N ILE A 15 -4.27 -7.66 -21.45
CA ILE A 15 -3.99 -7.82 -20.02
C ILE A 15 -5.16 -7.18 -19.28
N PHE A 16 -5.81 -7.94 -18.39
CA PHE A 16 -6.79 -7.42 -17.45
C PHE A 16 -6.11 -7.23 -16.09
N GLU A 17 -6.34 -6.06 -15.50
CA GLU A 17 -5.96 -5.73 -14.12
C GLU A 17 -7.23 -5.35 -13.33
N SER A 18 -7.22 -5.62 -12.02
CA SER A 18 -8.18 -4.99 -11.10
C SER A 18 -7.92 -3.48 -11.11
N ASP A 19 -8.98 -2.69 -11.10
CA ASP A 19 -9.02 -1.21 -11.08
C ASP A 19 -9.27 -0.50 -12.42
N GLY A 20 -9.74 -1.22 -13.44
CA GLY A 20 -10.58 -0.62 -14.50
C GLY A 20 -9.87 0.24 -15.56
N CYS A 21 -8.54 0.34 -15.56
CA CYS A 21 -7.79 0.95 -16.67
C CYS A 21 -7.28 -0.12 -17.64
N GLU A 22 -7.66 -0.04 -18.92
CA GLU A 22 -7.08 -0.87 -19.98
C GLU A 22 -5.72 -0.31 -20.42
N LEU A 23 -4.69 -1.15 -20.42
CA LEU A 23 -3.41 -0.81 -21.03
C LEU A 23 -3.03 -1.82 -22.12
N HIS A 24 -2.68 -1.30 -23.29
CA HIS A 24 -2.27 -2.09 -24.44
C HIS A 24 -0.75 -2.15 -24.53
N VAL A 25 -0.16 -3.33 -24.29
CA VAL A 25 1.28 -3.58 -24.52
C VAL A 25 1.43 -4.62 -25.65
N PRO A 26 2.07 -4.27 -26.77
CA PRO A 26 2.38 -5.24 -27.82
C PRO A 26 3.32 -6.34 -27.31
N TRP A 27 3.09 -7.60 -27.67
CA TRP A 27 3.91 -8.73 -27.24
C TRP A 27 5.40 -8.54 -27.53
N LYS A 28 5.72 -7.99 -28.70
CA LYS A 28 7.09 -7.63 -29.13
C LYS A 28 7.81 -6.62 -28.22
N SER A 29 7.09 -5.95 -27.33
CA SER A 29 7.66 -5.00 -26.38
C SER A 29 8.08 -5.65 -25.06
N ILE A 30 7.71 -6.92 -24.81
CA ILE A 30 8.14 -7.68 -23.64
C ILE A 30 9.54 -8.23 -23.91
N LYS A 31 10.50 -7.85 -23.07
CA LYS A 31 11.92 -8.21 -23.22
C LYS A 31 12.30 -9.45 -22.42
N SER A 32 11.75 -9.60 -21.22
CA SER A 32 11.96 -10.78 -20.38
C SER A 32 10.75 -11.05 -19.49
N ILE A 33 10.62 -12.32 -19.11
CA ILE A 33 9.69 -12.83 -18.11
C ILE A 33 10.56 -13.44 -17.02
N ASP A 34 10.65 -12.76 -15.88
CA ASP A 34 11.51 -13.15 -14.75
C ASP A 34 10.67 -13.63 -13.58
N ARG A 35 11.28 -14.33 -12.62
CA ARG A 35 10.65 -14.70 -11.34
C ARG A 35 11.32 -13.95 -10.19
N GLU A 36 10.53 -13.20 -9.42
CA GLU A 36 10.99 -12.51 -8.21
C GLU A 36 10.19 -13.00 -7.00
N GLY A 37 10.75 -13.96 -6.28
CA GLY A 37 10.07 -14.61 -5.15
C GLY A 37 8.86 -15.46 -5.61
N PRO A 38 7.66 -15.28 -5.02
CA PRO A 38 6.47 -16.00 -5.46
C PRO A 38 5.87 -15.42 -6.75
N PHE A 39 6.41 -14.32 -7.28
CA PHE A 39 5.80 -13.57 -8.38
C PHE A 39 6.54 -13.77 -9.71
N ILE A 40 5.78 -13.63 -10.80
CA ILE A 40 6.30 -13.53 -12.17
C ILE A 40 6.30 -12.06 -12.58
N VAL A 41 7.41 -11.59 -13.12
CA VAL A 41 7.67 -10.19 -13.46
C VAL A 41 7.90 -10.06 -14.96
N LEU A 42 7.08 -9.25 -15.63
CA LEU A 42 7.25 -8.91 -17.04
C LEU A 42 8.08 -7.63 -17.15
N ARG A 43 9.22 -7.67 -17.85
CA ARG A 43 10.01 -6.47 -18.15
C ARG A 43 9.79 -6.04 -19.60
N ILE A 44 9.43 -4.77 -19.79
CA ILE A 44 9.11 -4.18 -21.10
C ILE A 44 10.27 -3.28 -21.55
N GLU A 45 10.56 -3.24 -22.85
CA GLU A 45 11.62 -2.41 -23.42
C GLU A 45 11.31 -0.90 -23.27
N ARG A 46 12.33 -0.12 -22.91
CA ARG A 46 12.20 1.30 -22.55
C ARG A 46 12.01 2.16 -23.81
N GLY A 47 10.75 2.32 -24.22
CA GLY A 47 10.33 3.20 -25.32
C GLY A 47 8.83 3.54 -25.32
N SER A 48 8.03 2.93 -24.43
CA SER A 48 6.62 3.25 -24.24
C SER A 48 6.46 4.28 -23.10
N PRO A 49 5.61 5.32 -23.24
CA PRO A 49 5.62 6.49 -22.35
C PRO A 49 4.94 6.28 -20.98
N LYS A 50 4.69 5.05 -20.52
CA LYS A 50 4.09 4.79 -19.21
C LYS A 50 4.74 3.54 -18.58
N SER A 51 5.26 3.69 -17.36
CA SER A 51 5.57 2.56 -16.48
C SER A 51 4.27 1.86 -16.08
N VAL A 52 4.22 0.54 -16.19
CA VAL A 52 3.02 -0.30 -16.01
C VAL A 52 3.22 -1.20 -14.79
N PRO A 53 2.20 -1.47 -13.96
CA PRO A 53 2.32 -2.44 -12.88
C PRO A 53 2.37 -3.87 -13.40
N ILE A 54 2.95 -4.75 -12.59
CA ILE A 54 3.23 -6.15 -12.89
C ILE A 54 2.12 -7.02 -12.28
N ARG A 55 1.53 -7.92 -13.06
CA ARG A 55 0.59 -8.93 -12.52
C ARG A 55 1.36 -10.08 -11.87
N ALA A 56 1.15 -10.25 -10.58
CA ALA A 56 1.63 -11.38 -9.79
C ALA A 56 0.79 -12.64 -10.05
N PHE A 57 1.43 -13.77 -10.33
CA PHE A 57 0.79 -15.10 -10.36
C PHE A 57 1.33 -15.95 -9.21
N GLU A 58 0.45 -16.59 -8.45
CA GLU A 58 0.81 -17.36 -7.25
C GLU A 58 1.50 -18.70 -7.55
N ASN A 59 1.21 -19.30 -8.71
CA ASN A 59 1.78 -20.57 -9.14
C ASN A 59 1.66 -20.76 -10.67
N LEU A 60 2.30 -21.82 -11.18
CA LEU A 60 2.34 -22.13 -12.62
C LEU A 60 0.97 -22.51 -13.18
N ALA A 61 0.11 -23.16 -12.39
CA ALA A 61 -1.22 -23.55 -12.84
C ALA A 61 -2.10 -22.33 -13.15
N HIS A 62 -2.04 -21.27 -12.34
CA HIS A 62 -2.71 -20.01 -12.64
C HIS A 62 -2.16 -19.33 -13.91
N LEU A 63 -0.87 -19.45 -14.19
CA LEU A 63 -0.27 -18.92 -15.41
C LEU A 63 -0.72 -19.73 -16.65
N GLU A 64 -0.75 -21.05 -16.56
CA GLU A 64 -1.19 -21.94 -17.63
C GLU A 64 -2.70 -21.83 -17.91
N GLU A 65 -3.51 -21.70 -16.86
CA GLU A 65 -4.97 -21.49 -16.98
C GLU A 65 -5.27 -20.14 -17.66
N TRP A 66 -4.55 -19.09 -17.27
CA TRP A 66 -4.61 -17.81 -17.95
C TRP A 66 -4.14 -17.90 -19.41
N GLY A 67 -3.09 -18.68 -19.69
CA GLY A 67 -2.64 -18.98 -21.05
C GLY A 67 -3.74 -19.60 -21.91
N LYS A 68 -4.42 -20.64 -21.41
CA LYS A 68 -5.56 -21.29 -22.10
C LYS A 68 -6.74 -20.35 -22.29
N GLU A 69 -7.02 -19.48 -21.33
CA GLU A 69 -8.05 -18.46 -21.45
C GLU A 69 -7.76 -17.48 -22.59
N ILE A 70 -6.49 -17.09 -22.75
CA ILE A 70 -6.04 -16.24 -23.87
C ILE A 70 -6.16 -16.98 -25.20
N GLU A 71 -5.73 -18.24 -25.28
CA GLU A 71 -5.88 -19.07 -26.49
C GLU A 71 -7.34 -19.16 -26.94
N GLY A 72 -8.26 -19.41 -26.01
CA GLY A 72 -9.69 -19.50 -26.29
C GLY A 72 -10.31 -18.19 -26.80
N ARG A 73 -9.78 -17.03 -26.38
CA ARG A 73 -10.29 -15.71 -26.77
C ARG A 73 -9.67 -15.16 -28.06
N THR A 74 -8.42 -15.56 -28.36
CA THR A 74 -7.64 -15.01 -29.48
C THR A 74 -7.56 -15.96 -30.68
N GLY A 75 -7.79 -17.26 -30.47
CA GLY A 75 -7.63 -18.29 -31.49
C GLY A 75 -6.18 -18.60 -31.85
N GLY A 76 -5.21 -17.93 -31.22
CA GLY A 76 -3.77 -18.21 -31.32
C GLY A 76 -3.33 -19.21 -30.25
N LYS A 77 -2.23 -19.93 -30.51
CA LYS A 77 -1.64 -20.88 -29.57
C LYS A 77 -0.56 -20.19 -28.75
N VAL A 78 -0.62 -20.29 -27.43
CA VAL A 78 0.32 -19.69 -26.48
C VAL A 78 1.21 -20.78 -25.92
N SER A 79 2.48 -20.80 -26.31
CA SER A 79 3.49 -21.68 -25.71
C SER A 79 4.28 -20.94 -24.64
N ILE A 80 4.27 -21.46 -23.42
CA ILE A 80 5.12 -21.00 -22.32
C ILE A 80 6.31 -21.96 -22.26
N GLU A 81 7.49 -21.53 -22.73
CA GLU A 81 8.73 -22.29 -22.58
C GLU A 81 9.50 -21.77 -21.34
N MET A 82 9.87 -22.69 -20.45
CA MET A 82 10.79 -22.43 -19.35
C MET A 82 12.10 -23.20 -19.60
N ASP A 83 13.21 -22.60 -19.22
CA ASP A 83 14.56 -23.16 -19.38
C ASP A 83 14.70 -24.49 -18.62
N GLU A 84 15.19 -25.54 -19.30
CA GLU A 84 15.32 -26.92 -18.78
C GLU A 84 16.14 -27.02 -17.48
N ILE A 85 17.01 -26.02 -17.24
CA ILE A 85 17.84 -25.93 -16.03
C ILE A 85 17.00 -25.67 -14.76
N GLU A 86 15.84 -25.02 -14.88
CA GLU A 86 14.92 -24.79 -13.76
C GLU A 86 14.03 -26.00 -13.46
N TRP A 87 13.69 -26.80 -14.49
CA TRP A 87 12.93 -28.03 -14.32
C TRP A 87 13.72 -29.11 -13.54
N ALA A 88 15.02 -29.26 -13.83
CA ALA A 88 15.89 -30.21 -13.13
C ALA A 88 16.04 -29.93 -11.62
N LYS A 89 15.79 -28.69 -11.18
CA LYS A 89 15.80 -28.33 -9.74
C LYS A 89 14.50 -28.71 -9.02
N GLN A 90 13.37 -28.77 -9.72
CA GLN A 90 12.08 -29.17 -9.14
C GLN A 90 11.79 -30.66 -9.25
N ALA A 91 12.29 -31.35 -10.28
CA ALA A 91 12.13 -32.81 -10.43
C ALA A 91 12.72 -33.60 -9.25
N LYS A 92 13.74 -33.04 -8.56
CA LYS A 92 14.32 -33.63 -7.33
C LYS A 92 13.45 -33.48 -6.07
N ILE A 93 12.40 -32.66 -6.09
CA ILE A 93 11.53 -32.43 -4.92
C ILE A 93 10.22 -33.23 -5.03
N VAL A 94 9.82 -33.66 -6.24
CA VAL A 94 8.57 -34.42 -6.44
C VAL A 94 8.79 -35.94 -6.57
N ALA A 95 10.02 -36.41 -6.82
CA ALA A 95 10.36 -37.85 -6.89
C ALA A 95 10.46 -38.54 -5.50
N ALA A 96 9.75 -38.05 -4.49
CA ALA A 96 9.68 -38.64 -3.16
C ALA A 96 8.23 -39.06 -2.82
N SER A 97 7.56 -39.73 -3.76
CA SER A 97 6.37 -40.52 -3.45
C SER A 97 6.15 -41.61 -4.50
N GLY A 98 6.72 -42.79 -4.21
CA GLY A 98 6.17 -44.09 -4.59
C GLY A 98 6.29 -44.52 -6.05
N GLU A 99 7.39 -45.22 -6.36
CA GLU A 99 7.35 -46.40 -7.23
C GLU A 99 8.39 -47.40 -6.68
N ASP A 100 7.94 -48.63 -6.39
CA ASP A 100 8.75 -49.73 -5.88
C ASP A 100 9.74 -50.19 -6.97
N THR A 101 10.99 -49.81 -6.83
CA THR A 101 12.13 -50.45 -7.50
C THR A 101 13.04 -51.08 -6.45
N GLU A 102 13.53 -52.28 -6.77
CA GLU A 102 14.33 -53.14 -5.91
C GLU A 102 15.42 -52.39 -5.12
N GLU A 103 15.46 -52.65 -3.82
CA GLU A 103 16.35 -52.08 -2.82
C GLU A 103 17.82 -52.37 -3.14
N ASP A 104 18.53 -51.39 -3.70
CA ASP A 104 19.97 -51.26 -3.47
C ASP A 104 20.17 -50.56 -2.11
N GLU A 105 20.93 -51.20 -1.21
CA GLU A 105 21.27 -50.65 0.11
C GLU A 105 21.78 -49.20 -0.05
N PRO A 106 21.19 -48.20 0.64
CA PRO A 106 21.63 -46.83 0.52
C PRO A 106 23.09 -46.73 0.96
N GLU A 107 23.98 -46.40 0.02
CA GLU A 107 25.39 -46.18 0.29
C GLU A 107 25.54 -45.26 1.52
N LYS A 108 26.28 -45.76 2.52
CA LYS A 108 26.51 -45.02 3.76
C LYS A 108 27.05 -43.63 3.40
N PRO A 109 26.43 -42.54 3.90
CA PRO A 109 26.88 -41.20 3.59
C PRO A 109 28.36 -41.06 3.95
N SER A 110 29.15 -40.49 3.03
CA SER A 110 30.57 -40.25 3.28
C SER A 110 30.77 -39.37 4.51
N ALA A 111 31.93 -39.48 5.17
CA ALA A 111 32.29 -38.62 6.31
C ALA A 111 32.17 -37.12 5.99
N LEU A 112 32.40 -36.74 4.73
CA LEU A 112 32.21 -35.38 4.23
C LEU A 112 30.74 -34.93 4.28
N THR A 113 29.80 -35.83 3.98
CA THR A 113 28.36 -35.55 4.05
C THR A 113 27.90 -35.29 5.48
N TYR A 114 28.43 -36.04 6.45
CA TYR A 114 28.17 -35.80 7.88
C TYR A 114 28.73 -34.45 8.35
N LEU A 115 29.95 -34.10 7.90
CA LEU A 115 30.57 -32.82 8.25
C LEU A 115 29.77 -31.62 7.71
N ILE A 116 29.31 -31.69 6.46
CA ILE A 116 28.48 -30.63 5.86
C ILE A 116 27.15 -30.48 6.63
N ARG A 117 26.48 -31.60 6.94
CA ARG A 117 25.24 -31.57 7.73
C ARG A 117 25.46 -30.96 9.11
N LEU A 118 26.58 -31.27 9.77
CA LEU A 118 26.93 -30.70 11.07
C LEU A 118 27.17 -29.18 11.00
N ILE A 119 27.90 -28.71 9.98
CA ILE A 119 28.13 -27.26 9.78
C ILE A 119 26.82 -26.52 9.55
N LEU A 120 25.93 -27.06 8.72
CA LEU A 120 24.61 -26.47 8.48
C LEU A 120 23.75 -26.43 9.74
N LEU A 121 23.78 -27.51 10.54
CA LEU A 121 23.06 -27.57 11.82
C LEU A 121 23.58 -26.52 12.81
N VAL A 122 24.90 -26.39 12.94
CA VAL A 122 25.54 -25.37 13.79
C VAL A 122 25.18 -23.97 13.31
N GLY A 123 25.20 -23.72 12.00
CA GLY A 123 24.78 -22.44 11.41
C GLY A 123 23.33 -22.09 11.74
N LEU A 124 22.41 -23.06 11.61
CA LEU A 124 21.00 -22.91 11.98
C LEU A 124 20.80 -22.61 13.47
N VAL A 125 21.52 -23.34 14.35
CA VAL A 125 21.45 -23.11 15.80
C VAL A 125 22.00 -21.73 16.18
N CYS A 126 23.11 -21.30 15.59
CA CYS A 126 23.67 -19.96 15.79
C CYS A 126 22.69 -18.87 15.33
N ALA A 127 22.07 -19.03 14.15
CA ALA A 127 21.07 -18.09 13.65
C ALA A 127 19.83 -18.03 14.58
N ALA A 128 19.36 -19.18 15.06
CA ALA A 128 18.28 -19.25 16.03
C ALA A 128 18.65 -18.58 17.36
N MET A 129 19.87 -18.79 17.88
CA MET A 129 20.35 -18.12 19.09
C MET A 129 20.45 -16.61 18.92
N VAL A 130 20.97 -16.12 17.79
CA VAL A 130 21.03 -14.67 17.51
C VAL A 130 19.62 -14.08 17.47
N MET A 131 18.65 -14.78 16.87
CA MET A 131 17.24 -14.35 16.87
C MET A 131 16.65 -14.33 18.29
N VAL A 132 16.91 -15.34 19.12
CA VAL A 132 16.42 -15.40 20.51
C VAL A 132 17.07 -14.32 21.37
N ILE A 133 18.38 -14.10 21.24
CA ILE A 133 19.10 -13.05 21.98
C ILE A 133 18.64 -11.67 21.52
N SER A 134 18.52 -11.44 20.21
CA SER A 134 18.00 -10.18 19.67
C SER A 134 16.58 -9.92 20.20
N ARG A 135 15.72 -10.95 20.24
CA ARG A 135 14.39 -10.88 20.83
C ARG A 135 14.41 -10.68 22.35
N ALA A 136 15.35 -11.27 23.09
CA ALA A 136 15.46 -11.10 24.54
C ALA A 136 15.99 -9.71 24.92
N VAL A 137 16.93 -9.17 24.15
CA VAL A 137 17.45 -7.80 24.32
C VAL A 137 16.39 -6.76 23.98
N THR A 138 15.49 -7.04 23.02
CA THR A 138 14.33 -6.17 22.75
C THR A 138 13.15 -6.41 23.70
N ASN A 139 12.98 -7.61 24.25
CA ASN A 139 11.89 -7.96 25.18
C ASN A 139 12.07 -7.42 26.61
N GLY A 140 13.15 -6.71 26.92
CA GLY A 140 13.25 -5.95 28.18
C GLY A 140 12.20 -4.83 28.30
N THR A 141 11.54 -4.48 27.19
CA THR A 141 10.37 -3.61 27.13
C THR A 141 9.17 -4.45 26.73
N HIS A 142 8.10 -4.47 27.52
CA HIS A 142 6.88 -5.15 27.11
C HIS A 142 6.34 -4.51 25.82
N GLU A 143 5.67 -5.28 24.98
CA GLU A 143 5.05 -4.75 23.76
C GLU A 143 4.10 -3.59 24.11
N GLY A 144 4.40 -2.40 23.57
CA GLY A 144 3.69 -1.16 23.88
C GLY A 144 4.33 -0.27 24.96
N ASP A 145 5.40 -0.71 25.62
CA ASP A 145 6.18 0.13 26.51
C ASP A 145 6.97 1.19 25.72
N LEU A 146 7.11 2.35 26.35
CA LEU A 146 7.85 3.47 25.80
C LEU A 146 9.33 3.34 26.14
N THR A 147 10.19 3.51 25.14
CA THR A 147 11.64 3.60 25.35
C THR A 147 12.01 4.84 26.18
N ASN A 148 13.21 4.87 26.76
CA ASN A 148 13.71 6.06 27.48
C ASN A 148 13.75 7.31 26.59
N LEU A 149 14.05 7.14 25.30
CA LEU A 149 14.06 8.23 24.33
C LEU A 149 12.64 8.76 24.08
N GLU A 150 11.67 7.88 23.84
CA GLU A 150 10.26 8.24 23.64
C GLU A 150 9.67 8.93 24.90
N ASN A 151 9.97 8.43 26.11
CA ASN A 151 9.58 9.08 27.36
C ASN A 151 10.17 10.49 27.49
N LYS A 152 11.46 10.65 27.13
CA LYS A 152 12.13 11.96 27.14
C LYS A 152 11.46 12.92 26.14
N GLN A 153 11.18 12.47 24.92
CA GLN A 153 10.49 13.28 23.90
C GLN A 153 9.07 13.69 24.36
N LEU A 154 8.29 12.76 24.92
CA LEU A 154 6.95 13.07 25.44
C LEU A 154 6.98 14.06 26.60
N SER A 155 8.00 14.01 27.47
CA SER A 155 8.11 14.96 28.59
C SER A 155 8.32 16.42 28.14
N GLN A 156 8.69 16.63 26.88
CA GLN A 156 8.90 17.94 26.28
C GLN A 156 7.65 18.51 25.61
N VAL A 157 6.54 17.76 25.54
CA VAL A 157 5.32 18.16 24.84
C VAL A 157 4.05 17.85 25.64
N ALA A 158 2.98 18.59 25.35
CA ALA A 158 1.68 18.44 26.01
C ALA A 158 0.83 17.29 25.42
N ILE A 159 1.41 16.09 25.27
CA ILE A 159 0.71 14.87 24.85
C ILE A 159 0.67 13.89 26.02
N GLU A 160 -0.51 13.40 26.39
CA GLU A 160 -0.62 12.48 27.52
C GLU A 160 0.01 11.12 27.19
N ALA A 161 0.87 10.59 28.08
CA ALA A 161 1.64 9.37 27.84
C ALA A 161 0.78 8.14 27.47
N HIS A 162 -0.47 8.07 27.94
CA HIS A 162 -1.37 6.97 27.61
C HIS A 162 -1.76 6.95 26.12
N VAL A 163 -1.80 8.10 25.44
CA VAL A 163 -2.07 8.20 23.99
C VAL A 163 -0.93 7.57 23.21
N ALA A 164 0.31 7.91 23.57
CA ALA A 164 1.50 7.34 22.97
C ALA A 164 1.58 5.81 23.19
N LYS A 165 1.24 5.33 24.39
CA LYS A 165 1.19 3.89 24.69
C LYS A 165 0.16 3.13 23.84
N ILE A 166 -1.05 3.70 23.67
CA ILE A 166 -2.09 3.10 22.80
C ILE A 166 -1.58 2.99 21.37
N ALA A 167 -1.05 4.09 20.82
CA ALA A 167 -0.54 4.12 19.46
C ALA A 167 0.66 3.19 19.26
N LYS A 168 1.62 3.20 20.20
CA LYS A 168 2.80 2.34 20.20
C LYS A 168 2.44 0.86 20.22
N LYS A 169 1.52 0.47 21.10
CA LYS A 169 1.03 -0.91 21.20
C LYS A 169 0.37 -1.36 19.90
N ARG A 170 -0.43 -0.49 19.27
CA ARG A 170 -1.15 -0.81 18.03
C ARG A 170 -0.22 -0.94 16.83
N LEU A 171 0.69 0.02 16.69
CA LEU A 171 1.54 0.16 15.49
C LEU A 171 2.82 -0.65 15.59
N ASN A 172 3.27 -0.99 16.80
CA ASN A 172 4.49 -1.73 17.09
C ASN A 172 5.75 -1.16 16.38
N VAL A 173 5.81 0.15 16.22
CA VAL A 173 6.94 0.88 15.62
C VAL A 173 7.34 2.07 16.51
N PRO A 174 8.60 2.55 16.46
CA PRO A 174 8.99 3.79 17.13
C PRO A 174 8.23 5.00 16.61
N PHE A 175 8.03 5.99 17.49
CA PHE A 175 7.53 7.30 17.09
C PHE A 175 8.57 8.40 17.30
N SER A 176 8.34 9.52 16.62
CA SER A 176 8.97 10.80 16.91
C SER A 176 7.91 11.81 17.31
N VAL A 177 8.31 12.81 18.09
CA VAL A 177 7.48 13.98 18.39
C VAL A 177 7.83 15.08 17.39
N LEU A 178 6.81 15.63 16.72
CA LEU A 178 6.96 16.81 15.86
C LEU A 178 6.11 17.96 16.41
N ILE A 179 6.63 19.18 16.30
CA ILE A 179 5.84 20.40 16.52
C ILE A 179 5.36 20.89 15.17
N PHE A 180 4.06 20.88 14.96
CA PHE A 180 3.43 21.40 13.75
C PHE A 180 3.21 22.90 13.93
N SER A 181 3.79 23.72 13.06
CA SER A 181 3.65 25.18 13.10
C SER A 181 2.74 25.66 11.96
N PRO A 182 1.41 25.45 12.04
CA PRO A 182 0.49 26.01 11.06
C PRO A 182 0.54 27.55 11.14
N PRO A 183 0.20 28.27 10.06
CA PRO A 183 0.18 29.72 10.02
C PRO A 183 -0.72 30.26 11.13
N SER A 184 -0.29 31.38 11.71
CA SER A 184 -0.93 31.98 12.88
C SER A 184 -2.44 32.23 12.73
N ASN A 185 -2.92 32.42 11.49
CA ASN A 185 -4.31 32.73 11.16
C ASN A 185 -5.20 31.49 10.97
N SER A 186 -4.64 30.28 10.88
CA SER A 186 -5.40 29.04 10.63
C SER A 186 -5.70 28.22 11.88
N ILE A 187 -5.07 28.55 13.03
CA ILE A 187 -5.25 27.82 14.30
C ILE A 187 -6.53 28.29 15.00
N PRO A 188 -7.55 27.42 15.15
CA PRO A 188 -8.71 27.73 15.98
C PRO A 188 -8.32 28.04 17.43
N SER A 189 -9.03 28.97 18.06
CA SER A 189 -8.77 29.40 19.44
C SER A 189 -8.85 28.27 20.48
N HIS A 190 -9.50 27.14 20.16
CA HIS A 190 -9.61 25.99 21.04
C HIS A 190 -8.39 25.05 21.01
N ILE A 191 -7.44 25.26 20.10
CA ILE A 191 -6.25 24.45 20.01
C ILE A 191 -5.18 25.07 20.91
N ALA A 192 -4.74 24.31 21.91
CA ALA A 192 -3.69 24.76 22.83
C ALA A 192 -2.40 25.01 22.05
N LYS A 193 -2.01 26.28 21.96
CA LYS A 193 -0.73 26.66 21.35
C LYS A 193 0.38 26.31 22.33
N HIS A 194 1.32 25.46 21.92
CA HIS A 194 2.68 25.56 22.44
C HIS A 194 3.32 26.79 21.80
N GLU A 195 4.32 27.41 22.44
CA GLU A 195 4.92 28.68 21.97
C GLU A 195 5.33 28.66 20.47
N GLU A 196 5.53 27.48 19.88
CA GLU A 196 5.96 27.27 18.50
C GLU A 196 4.98 26.44 17.62
N GLY A 197 3.84 25.96 18.15
CA GLY A 197 2.92 25.13 17.35
C GLY A 197 2.07 24.12 18.14
N VAL A 198 1.67 23.04 17.48
CA VAL A 198 0.89 21.94 18.04
C VAL A 198 1.74 20.66 18.03
N PRO A 199 2.01 20.04 19.19
CA PRO A 199 2.74 18.80 19.22
C PRO A 199 1.92 17.65 18.64
N GLY A 200 2.59 16.77 17.90
CA GLY A 200 2.03 15.52 17.39
C GLY A 200 2.99 14.35 17.50
N LEU A 201 2.43 13.15 17.53
CA LEU A 201 3.19 11.90 17.41
C LEU A 201 3.22 11.47 15.96
N VAL A 202 4.38 11.03 15.48
CA VAL A 202 4.58 10.60 14.11
C VAL A 202 5.19 9.22 14.05
N PHE A 203 4.59 8.34 13.24
CA PHE A 203 4.96 6.95 13.06
C PHE A 203 5.18 6.65 11.58
N ASN A 204 6.28 5.95 11.26
CA ASN A 204 6.51 5.41 9.92
C ASN A 204 5.96 3.98 9.86
N VAL A 205 4.89 3.78 9.09
CA VAL A 205 4.10 2.55 9.05
C VAL A 205 4.10 1.97 7.64
N ASP A 206 4.11 0.65 7.50
CA ASP A 206 3.96 -0.01 6.19
C ASP A 206 2.61 0.31 5.55
N CYS A 207 2.60 0.71 4.27
CA CYS A 207 1.37 1.10 3.57
C CYS A 207 0.32 -0.02 3.58
N ALA A 208 0.76 -1.29 3.56
CA ALA A 208 -0.10 -2.48 3.54
C ALA A 208 -1.02 -2.60 4.76
N VAL A 209 -0.63 -2.06 5.93
CA VAL A 209 -1.39 -2.17 7.19
C VAL A 209 -1.84 -0.82 7.75
N ALA A 210 -1.38 0.28 7.15
CA ALA A 210 -1.57 1.62 7.71
C ALA A 210 -3.05 2.02 7.87
N TYR A 211 -3.90 1.69 6.90
CA TYR A 211 -5.32 2.05 6.92
C TYR A 211 -6.11 1.32 8.01
N GLU A 212 -5.83 0.04 8.21
CA GLU A 212 -6.45 -0.75 9.28
C GLU A 212 -6.09 -0.16 10.64
N HIS A 213 -4.81 0.09 10.87
CA HIS A 213 -4.35 0.71 12.11
C HIS A 213 -4.93 2.11 12.31
N LEU A 214 -5.00 2.92 11.24
CA LEU A 214 -5.54 4.27 11.28
C LEU A 214 -6.99 4.28 11.77
N LEU A 215 -7.87 3.50 11.16
CA LEU A 215 -9.30 3.47 11.52
C LEU A 215 -9.50 3.00 12.97
N ALA A 216 -8.71 2.03 13.41
CA ALA A 216 -8.74 1.57 14.78
C ALA A 216 -8.27 2.66 15.76
N LEU A 217 -7.17 3.34 15.45
CA LEU A 217 -6.68 4.46 16.26
C LEU A 217 -7.69 5.60 16.29
N GLN A 218 -8.34 5.93 15.17
CA GLN A 218 -9.41 6.93 15.15
C GLN A 218 -10.55 6.56 16.09
N THR A 219 -10.94 5.28 16.13
CA THR A 219 -11.98 4.79 17.04
C THR A 219 -11.56 4.92 18.51
N GLU A 220 -10.31 4.58 18.84
CA GLU A 220 -9.79 4.57 20.21
C GLU A 220 -9.42 5.97 20.74
N LEU A 221 -8.92 6.86 19.88
CA LEU A 221 -8.31 8.14 20.26
C LEU A 221 -9.21 9.36 20.01
N SER A 222 -10.16 9.31 19.06
CA SER A 222 -11.08 10.44 18.84
C SER A 222 -11.89 10.83 20.08
N PRO A 223 -12.44 9.88 20.87
CA PRO A 223 -13.14 10.20 22.13
C PRO A 223 -12.24 10.87 23.19
N LYS A 224 -10.92 10.77 23.02
CA LYS A 224 -9.91 11.38 23.91
C LYS A 224 -9.43 12.74 23.41
N GLY A 225 -10.00 13.26 22.32
CA GLY A 225 -9.62 14.53 21.72
C GLY A 225 -8.35 14.46 20.86
N TYR A 226 -8.09 13.30 20.27
CA TYR A 226 -6.95 13.07 19.39
C TYR A 226 -7.40 12.58 18.02
N GLN A 227 -6.79 13.12 16.96
CA GLN A 227 -7.10 12.78 15.59
C GLN A 227 -5.88 12.13 14.91
N PRO A 228 -5.90 10.81 14.73
CA PRO A 228 -5.00 10.09 13.83
C PRO A 228 -5.34 10.36 12.36
N PHE A 229 -4.33 10.53 11.52
CA PHE A 229 -4.43 10.65 10.05
C PHE A 229 -3.08 10.32 9.39
N ILE A 230 -3.09 10.03 8.10
CA ILE A 230 -1.88 9.90 7.28
C ILE A 230 -1.51 11.29 6.75
N SER A 231 -0.33 11.79 7.11
CA SER A 231 0.14 13.13 6.72
C SER A 231 1.05 13.11 5.50
N SER A 232 1.64 11.96 5.17
CA SER A 232 2.49 11.78 4.00
C SER A 232 2.48 10.32 3.56
N LYS A 233 2.62 10.10 2.26
CA LYS A 233 2.86 8.78 1.65
C LYS A 233 4.23 8.86 1.00
N GLU A 234 5.16 8.00 1.40
CA GLU A 234 6.55 8.01 0.89
C GLU A 234 6.80 6.82 -0.06
N GLY A 235 7.55 7.10 -1.13
CA GLY A 235 7.97 6.10 -2.12
C GLY A 235 6.96 5.81 -3.22
N ASN A 236 7.46 5.27 -4.33
CA ASN A 236 6.65 4.75 -5.44
C ASN A 236 7.18 3.37 -5.88
N PRO A 237 6.39 2.28 -5.76
CA PRO A 237 5.08 2.19 -5.08
C PRO A 237 5.20 2.47 -3.57
N CYS A 238 4.09 2.89 -2.94
CA CYS A 238 4.02 3.24 -1.51
C CYS A 238 4.55 2.09 -0.65
N SER A 239 5.74 2.25 -0.07
CA SER A 239 6.29 1.27 0.88
C SER A 239 6.01 1.68 2.33
N LYS A 240 6.03 3.00 2.62
CA LYS A 240 5.78 3.55 3.94
C LYS A 240 4.84 4.76 3.87
N VAL A 241 4.05 4.94 4.93
CA VAL A 241 3.31 6.18 5.19
C VAL A 241 3.71 6.77 6.53
N VAL A 242 3.47 8.07 6.66
CA VAL A 242 3.64 8.82 7.89
C VAL A 242 2.27 8.97 8.55
N LEU A 243 2.03 8.21 9.61
CA LEU A 243 0.83 8.32 10.44
C LEU A 243 1.10 9.33 11.55
N THR A 244 0.27 10.37 11.59
CA THR A 244 0.36 11.47 12.54
C THR A 244 -0.84 11.46 13.49
N ILE A 245 -0.59 11.72 14.78
CA ILE A 245 -1.61 11.86 15.83
C ILE A 245 -1.49 13.25 16.45
N LEU A 246 -2.54 14.07 16.33
CA LEU A 246 -2.61 15.41 16.89
C LEU A 246 -3.73 15.53 17.91
N LYS A 247 -3.54 16.39 18.92
CA LYS A 247 -4.62 16.83 19.78
C LYS A 247 -5.53 17.77 18.99
N ALA A 248 -6.79 17.38 18.81
CA ALA A 248 -7.75 18.06 17.96
C ALA A 248 -9.14 17.97 18.60
N LYS A 249 -9.88 19.08 18.58
CA LYS A 249 -11.24 19.12 19.16
C LYS A 249 -12.28 18.73 18.13
N GLU A 250 -12.05 19.12 16.87
CA GLU A 250 -12.88 18.72 15.73
C GLU A 250 -12.12 17.77 14.80
N PRO A 251 -12.77 16.77 14.20
CA PRO A 251 -12.14 15.89 13.21
C PRO A 251 -11.55 16.62 12.00
N TYR A 252 -12.00 17.86 11.75
CA TYR A 252 -11.59 18.70 10.62
C TYR A 252 -10.43 19.63 10.96
N ASP A 253 -9.96 19.66 12.22
CA ASP A 253 -8.80 20.48 12.61
C ASP A 253 -7.54 20.06 11.83
N VAL A 254 -7.44 18.78 11.43
CA VAL A 254 -6.34 18.29 10.57
C VAL A 254 -6.26 18.98 9.21
N LEU A 255 -7.40 19.38 8.63
CA LEU A 255 -7.44 20.13 7.38
C LEU A 255 -6.86 21.54 7.56
N ARG A 256 -7.07 22.14 8.74
CA ARG A 256 -6.50 23.44 9.09
C ARG A 256 -5.00 23.34 9.34
N PHE A 257 -4.57 22.27 10.01
CA PHE A 257 -3.17 22.00 10.28
C PHE A 257 -2.35 21.80 9.01
N GLN A 258 -2.92 21.11 8.03
CA GLN A 258 -2.28 20.87 6.74
C GLN A 258 -2.51 22.00 5.73
N GLU A 259 -3.31 23.01 6.08
CA GLU A 259 -3.75 24.06 5.15
C GLU A 259 -4.33 23.53 3.84
N THR A 260 -5.04 22.40 3.90
CA THR A 260 -5.52 21.71 2.70
C THR A 260 -6.39 22.62 1.87
N ASN A 261 -6.00 22.90 0.64
CA ASN A 261 -6.69 23.81 -0.26
C ASN A 261 -6.48 23.43 -1.73
N GLY A 262 -7.26 24.04 -2.61
CA GLY A 262 -7.10 23.97 -4.06
C GLY A 262 -7.06 25.39 -4.61
N THR A 263 -6.03 26.15 -4.23
CA THR A 263 -5.95 27.60 -4.50
C THR A 263 -6.04 27.91 -5.99
N ASN A 264 -5.48 27.08 -6.87
CA ASN A 264 -5.56 27.25 -8.33
C ASN A 264 -6.99 27.11 -8.87
N SER A 265 -7.86 26.42 -8.13
CA SER A 265 -9.30 26.30 -8.40
C SER A 265 -10.17 27.25 -7.56
N GLY A 266 -9.56 28.18 -6.82
CA GLY A 266 -10.27 29.12 -5.94
C GLY A 266 -10.86 28.47 -4.68
N ILE A 267 -10.41 27.26 -4.31
CA ILE A 267 -10.92 26.51 -3.17
C ILE A 267 -10.02 26.76 -1.96
N GLN A 268 -10.58 27.38 -0.92
CA GLN A 268 -9.86 27.64 0.33
C GLN A 268 -10.06 26.50 1.33
N THR A 269 -9.20 26.42 2.35
CA THR A 269 -9.33 25.41 3.42
C THR A 269 -10.70 25.43 4.11
N SER A 270 -11.33 26.60 4.24
CA SER A 270 -12.69 26.72 4.76
C SER A 270 -13.73 26.03 3.89
N ASP A 271 -13.56 26.05 2.57
CA ASP A 271 -14.47 25.39 1.62
C ASP A 271 -14.30 23.88 1.69
N VAL A 272 -13.05 23.40 1.80
CA VAL A 272 -12.76 21.99 2.05
C VAL A 272 -13.42 21.51 3.34
N ILE A 273 -13.25 22.23 4.45
CA ILE A 273 -13.88 21.88 5.73
C ILE A 273 -15.40 21.85 5.60
N LYS A 274 -16.00 22.86 4.95
CA LYS A 274 -17.45 22.92 4.75
C LYS A 274 -17.95 21.72 3.93
N LYS A 275 -17.21 21.33 2.89
CA LYS A 275 -17.53 20.17 2.05
C LYS A 275 -17.42 18.86 2.82
N VAL A 276 -16.33 18.65 3.54
CA VAL A 276 -16.12 17.42 4.34
C VAL A 276 -17.14 17.34 5.48
N LYS A 277 -17.53 18.46 6.12
CA LYS A 277 -18.63 18.49 7.09
C LYS A 277 -19.96 18.03 6.47
N LYS A 278 -20.28 18.48 5.25
CA LYS A 278 -21.46 18.04 4.50
C LYS A 278 -21.40 16.53 4.26
N TRP A 279 -20.30 16.02 3.71
CA TRP A 279 -20.15 14.59 3.43
C TRP A 279 -20.10 13.71 4.67
N ASN A 280 -19.55 14.20 5.78
CA ASN A 280 -19.62 13.50 7.05
C ASN A 280 -21.07 13.35 7.52
N LYS A 281 -21.86 14.42 7.44
CA LYS A 281 -23.28 14.39 7.83
C LYS A 281 -24.11 13.45 6.94
N GLU A 282 -23.90 13.49 5.63
CA GLU A 282 -24.69 12.72 4.66
C GLU A 282 -24.24 11.25 4.58
N TYR A 283 -22.93 11.02 4.59
CA TYR A 283 -22.33 9.73 4.22
C TYR A 283 -21.42 9.13 5.29
N GLY A 284 -21.19 9.85 6.40
CA GLY A 284 -20.22 9.44 7.41
C GLY A 284 -18.78 9.48 6.91
N ALA A 285 -18.46 10.35 5.96
CA ALA A 285 -17.10 10.56 5.47
C ALA A 285 -16.15 10.99 6.60
N VAL A 286 -15.01 10.32 6.74
CA VAL A 286 -13.95 10.64 7.71
C VAL A 286 -12.63 10.89 7.00
N VAL A 287 -11.84 11.84 7.48
CA VAL A 287 -10.51 12.14 6.92
C VAL A 287 -9.55 11.01 7.26
N THR A 288 -8.92 10.42 6.25
CA THR A 288 -7.93 9.34 6.44
C THR A 288 -6.52 9.78 6.09
N SER A 289 -6.33 10.44 4.95
CA SER A 289 -5.06 11.03 4.54
C SER A 289 -5.28 12.50 4.21
N VAL A 290 -4.32 13.35 4.55
CA VAL A 290 -4.39 14.77 4.23
C VAL A 290 -2.99 15.40 4.16
N ASN A 291 -2.77 16.21 3.13
CA ASN A 291 -1.67 17.16 3.05
C ASN A 291 -2.18 18.52 2.54
N SER A 292 -1.30 19.41 2.09
CA SER A 292 -1.68 20.76 1.65
C SER A 292 -2.51 20.81 0.37
N THR A 293 -2.38 19.83 -0.51
CA THR A 293 -3.02 19.81 -1.84
C THR A 293 -3.82 18.54 -2.11
N SER A 294 -3.88 17.61 -1.15
CA SER A 294 -4.66 16.38 -1.27
C SER A 294 -5.39 16.01 0.00
N LEU A 295 -6.49 15.30 -0.22
CA LEU A 295 -7.38 14.81 0.81
C LEU A 295 -7.87 13.44 0.41
N GLU A 296 -7.85 12.52 1.36
CA GLU A 296 -8.49 11.23 1.23
C GLU A 296 -9.51 11.03 2.34
N LEU A 297 -10.66 10.47 1.95
CA LEU A 297 -11.80 10.26 2.82
C LEU A 297 -12.24 8.80 2.75
N HIS A 298 -12.60 8.23 3.91
CA HIS A 298 -13.31 6.95 3.97
C HIS A 298 -14.80 7.19 4.22
N PHE A 299 -15.66 6.57 3.41
CA PHE A 299 -17.11 6.74 3.46
C PHE A 299 -17.79 5.54 4.15
N ASN A 300 -18.54 5.82 5.23
CA ASN A 300 -19.34 4.78 5.88
C ASN A 300 -20.55 4.35 5.03
N LYS A 301 -21.09 5.27 4.23
CA LYS A 301 -22.19 5.05 3.30
C LYS A 301 -21.83 5.61 1.93
N ILE A 302 -22.07 4.84 0.88
CA ILE A 302 -21.87 5.30 -0.50
C ILE A 302 -23.03 6.23 -0.89
N PRO A 303 -22.78 7.36 -1.58
CA PRO A 303 -23.86 8.21 -2.09
C PRO A 303 -24.81 7.44 -3.02
N THR A 304 -26.12 7.59 -2.81
CA THR A 304 -27.12 6.87 -3.61
C THR A 304 -27.27 7.44 -5.02
N ASP A 305 -27.12 8.75 -5.17
CA ASP A 305 -27.13 9.45 -6.47
C ASP A 305 -25.69 9.77 -6.89
N LEU A 306 -25.03 8.78 -7.48
CA LEU A 306 -23.65 8.91 -7.96
C LEU A 306 -23.51 9.87 -9.14
N ILE A 307 -24.59 10.15 -9.88
CA ILE A 307 -24.57 11.12 -10.98
C ILE A 307 -24.44 12.53 -10.41
N SER A 308 -25.30 12.87 -9.45
CA SER A 308 -25.23 14.18 -8.77
C SER A 308 -23.94 14.32 -7.98
N PHE A 309 -23.48 13.24 -7.32
CA PHE A 309 -22.24 13.27 -6.57
C PHE A 309 -21.01 13.44 -7.48
N SER A 310 -20.93 12.75 -8.62
CA SER A 310 -19.86 12.94 -9.61
C SER A 310 -19.80 14.39 -10.12
N LYS A 311 -20.95 15.01 -10.43
CA LYS A 311 -21.01 16.43 -10.81
C LYS A 311 -20.53 17.36 -9.70
N GLU A 312 -20.90 17.06 -8.46
CA GLU A 312 -20.43 17.79 -7.29
C GLU A 312 -18.91 17.67 -7.13
N LEU A 313 -18.35 16.47 -7.32
CA LEU A 313 -16.90 16.24 -7.29
C LEU A 313 -16.17 16.98 -8.40
N ASN A 314 -16.63 16.91 -9.65
CA ASN A 314 -16.01 17.61 -10.77
C ASN A 314 -16.01 19.14 -10.56
N THR A 315 -17.00 19.67 -9.86
CA THR A 315 -17.03 21.10 -9.49
C THR A 315 -16.07 21.42 -8.34
N PHE A 316 -15.91 20.49 -7.40
CA PHE A 316 -15.10 20.67 -6.20
C PHE A 316 -13.62 20.28 -6.40
N CYS A 317 -13.31 19.50 -7.42
CA CYS A 317 -11.97 19.07 -7.79
C CYS A 317 -11.95 18.87 -9.30
N PRO A 318 -11.75 19.94 -10.08
CA PRO A 318 -11.74 19.87 -11.54
C PRO A 318 -10.73 18.85 -12.09
N ASP A 319 -9.63 18.64 -11.36
CA ASP A 319 -8.53 17.74 -11.74
C ASP A 319 -8.87 16.25 -11.54
N MET A 320 -10.05 15.92 -10.97
CA MET A 320 -10.53 14.53 -10.83
C MET A 320 -10.59 13.77 -12.15
N GLY A 321 -10.81 14.46 -13.27
CA GLY A 321 -10.88 13.86 -14.60
C GLY A 321 -9.59 13.14 -15.01
N GLU A 322 -8.44 13.54 -14.44
CA GLU A 322 -7.15 12.90 -14.71
C GLU A 322 -7.02 11.51 -14.07
N PHE A 323 -7.87 11.19 -13.09
CA PHE A 323 -7.87 9.92 -12.37
C PHE A 323 -8.92 8.91 -12.89
N CYS A 324 -9.53 9.16 -14.07
CA CYS A 324 -10.53 8.28 -14.68
C CYS A 324 -11.77 8.00 -13.79
N LEU A 325 -12.12 8.94 -12.90
CA LEU A 325 -13.34 8.92 -12.10
C LEU A 325 -14.40 9.88 -12.66
N ASP A 326 -14.38 10.09 -13.98
CA ASP A 326 -15.17 11.09 -14.69
C ASP A 326 -16.61 10.63 -14.96
N THR A 327 -16.87 9.32 -14.96
CA THR A 327 -18.22 8.79 -15.12
C THR A 327 -18.85 8.29 -13.80
N PRO A 328 -20.18 8.37 -13.66
CA PRO A 328 -20.90 7.77 -12.53
C PRO A 328 -20.68 6.26 -12.39
N LYS A 329 -20.33 5.58 -13.49
CA LYS A 329 -20.04 4.14 -13.50
C LYS A 329 -18.69 3.86 -12.83
N ASP A 330 -17.66 4.59 -13.23
CA ASP A 330 -16.30 4.42 -12.68
C ASP A 330 -16.27 4.77 -11.19
N LEU A 331 -16.96 5.85 -10.83
CA LEU A 331 -17.13 6.24 -9.43
C LEU A 331 -17.88 5.19 -8.61
N LYS A 332 -18.88 4.53 -9.20
CA LYS A 332 -19.59 3.41 -8.55
C LYS A 332 -18.65 2.25 -8.31
N GLU A 333 -17.93 1.82 -9.33
CA GLU A 333 -17.01 0.68 -9.26
C GLU A 333 -15.92 0.94 -8.21
N HIS A 334 -15.36 2.15 -8.20
CA HIS A 334 -14.40 2.60 -7.18
C HIS A 334 -14.97 2.55 -5.76
N PHE A 335 -16.15 3.13 -5.51
CA PHE A 335 -16.74 3.10 -4.17
C PHE A 335 -17.12 1.69 -3.71
N MET A 336 -17.49 0.80 -4.63
CA MET A 336 -17.82 -0.58 -4.31
C MET A 336 -16.59 -1.40 -3.91
N SER A 337 -15.41 -1.09 -4.46
CA SER A 337 -14.17 -1.78 -4.09
C SER A 337 -13.49 -1.16 -2.85
N THR A 338 -13.42 0.17 -2.75
CA THR A 338 -12.58 0.83 -1.75
C THR A 338 -13.36 1.49 -0.62
N LYS A 339 -14.51 2.12 -0.92
CA LYS A 339 -15.17 3.13 -0.07
C LYS A 339 -14.31 4.36 0.26
N TYR A 340 -13.18 4.53 -0.42
CA TYR A 340 -12.33 5.71 -0.29
C TYR A 340 -12.62 6.69 -1.42
N LEU A 341 -12.27 7.94 -1.19
CA LEU A 341 -12.22 8.97 -2.21
C LEU A 341 -10.93 9.73 -2.01
N TYR A 342 -10.05 9.69 -3.01
CA TYR A 342 -8.85 10.52 -3.08
C TYR A 342 -9.14 11.76 -3.93
N ILE A 343 -8.75 12.92 -3.42
CA ILE A 343 -8.93 14.23 -4.05
C ILE A 343 -7.57 14.91 -4.03
N TRP A 344 -7.18 15.51 -5.16
CA TRP A 344 -5.96 16.28 -5.28
C TRP A 344 -6.23 17.51 -6.16
N TRP A 345 -5.66 18.64 -5.75
CA TRP A 345 -5.71 19.89 -6.49
C TRP A 345 -4.29 20.28 -6.92
N ASP A 346 -4.13 20.75 -8.15
CA ASP A 346 -2.86 21.33 -8.63
C ASP A 346 -2.49 22.62 -7.88
#